data_AF-A0ABC8BM78-F1
#
_entry.id   AF-A0ABC8BM78-F1
#
_cell.length_a   1.000
_cell.length_b   1.000
_cell.length_c   1.000
_cell.angle_alpha   90.00
_cell.angle_beta   90.00
_cell.angle_gamma   90.00
#
_symmetry.space_group_name_H-M   'P 1'
#
loop_
_entity.id
_entity.type
_entity.pdbx_description
1 polymer ?
#
loop_
_entity_poly.entity_id
_entity_poly.type
_entity_poly.pdbx_seq_one_letter_code
_entity_poly.pdbx_strand_id
1 'polypeptide(L)'
;MSPVPSTRIRVLLLVLLLAVLMPAGSAAQRTDGRRWGTALAADGMQASGTVGSENARVGQVWYFALPVPGNISDEPIGITRAAVEHVPPGIEVLGYGAYDMSDTDGLPLLATEGEPHTPDFARLRNYADRAVEVPAGETSDIFYAVRLKITSPPEGPVRRCRFEYTQDGRAYTQTMDCELLLTVAG
;
A
#
# COMPACT_ATOMS: atom_id res chain seq x y z
N MET A 1 19.94 -47.29 -60.67
CA MET A 1 18.59 -47.16 -61.25
C MET A 1 17.58 -47.49 -60.17
N SER A 2 16.59 -46.63 -59.93
CA SER A 2 15.37 -46.96 -59.18
C SER A 2 14.38 -47.67 -60.14
N PRO A 3 13.38 -48.46 -59.68
CA PRO A 3 12.27 -47.95 -58.86
C PRO A 3 11.78 -48.88 -57.73
N VAL A 4 10.82 -48.37 -56.94
CA VAL A 4 10.13 -49.02 -55.81
C VAL A 4 8.74 -49.52 -56.23
N PRO A 5 8.31 -50.71 -55.77
CA PRO A 5 6.99 -50.92 -55.13
C PRO A 5 7.04 -51.89 -53.92
N SER A 6 6.02 -52.08 -53.05
CA SER A 6 4.82 -51.27 -52.74
C SER A 6 4.10 -51.72 -51.44
N THR A 7 4.06 -50.84 -50.43
CA THR A 7 2.87 -50.49 -49.60
C THR A 7 2.19 -51.53 -48.65
N ARG A 8 1.64 -51.01 -47.53
CA ARG A 8 0.55 -51.54 -46.65
C ARG A 8 1.01 -52.31 -45.38
N ILE A 9 0.85 -51.73 -44.17
CA ILE A 9 -0.29 -51.90 -43.20
C ILE A 9 -0.08 -53.16 -42.33
N ARG A 10 -0.13 -53.17 -40.98
CA ARG A 10 -0.62 -52.21 -39.96
C ARG A 10 -0.09 -52.63 -38.57
N VAL A 11 0.07 -51.67 -37.64
CA VAL A 11 -0.32 -51.71 -36.19
C VAL A 11 0.24 -52.82 -35.27
N LEU A 12 0.52 -52.62 -33.98
CA LEU A 12 0.85 -51.45 -33.13
C LEU A 12 1.02 -52.03 -31.70
N LEU A 13 2.10 -51.71 -30.99
CA LEU A 13 2.15 -51.75 -29.51
C LEU A 13 3.50 -51.22 -29.01
N LEU A 14 3.53 -49.94 -28.61
CA LEU A 14 4.57 -49.42 -27.74
C LEU A 14 3.89 -48.58 -26.66
N VAL A 15 4.03 -49.01 -25.41
CA VAL A 15 3.50 -48.30 -24.25
C VAL A 15 4.51 -47.22 -23.86
N LEU A 16 4.18 -45.95 -24.09
CA LEU A 16 4.94 -44.83 -23.52
C LEU A 16 4.32 -44.41 -22.18
N LEU A 17 5.11 -44.48 -21.11
CA LEU A 17 4.78 -43.78 -19.86
C LEU A 17 4.91 -42.27 -20.08
N LEU A 18 3.82 -41.52 -19.93
CA LEU A 18 3.90 -40.07 -19.74
C LEU A 18 4.24 -39.78 -18.28
N ALA A 19 5.45 -39.31 -18.03
CA ALA A 19 5.77 -38.59 -16.79
C ALA A 19 5.06 -37.23 -16.82
N VAL A 20 4.01 -37.06 -16.02
CA VAL A 20 3.30 -35.78 -15.90
C VAL A 20 4.16 -34.83 -15.07
N LEU A 21 4.92 -33.98 -15.75
CA LEU A 21 5.48 -32.75 -15.17
C LEU A 21 4.31 -31.84 -14.78
N MET A 22 3.91 -31.88 -13.49
CA MET A 22 3.01 -30.86 -12.95
C MET A 22 3.81 -29.55 -12.79
N PRO A 23 3.45 -28.46 -13.48
CA PRO A 23 3.97 -27.16 -13.10
C PRO A 23 3.40 -26.82 -11.72
N ALA A 24 4.27 -26.71 -10.72
CA ALA A 24 3.95 -26.12 -9.44
C ALA A 24 3.73 -24.61 -9.65
N GLY A 25 2.56 -24.27 -10.20
CA GLY A 25 2.14 -22.89 -10.36
C GLY A 25 1.90 -22.29 -8.99
N SER A 26 2.92 -21.59 -8.46
CA SER A 26 2.82 -20.83 -7.22
C SER A 26 1.56 -19.97 -7.26
N ALA A 27 0.59 -20.35 -6.43
CA ALA A 27 -0.66 -19.62 -6.31
C ALA A 27 -0.38 -18.29 -5.63
N ALA A 28 0.01 -17.28 -6.42
CA ALA A 28 0.08 -15.91 -5.99
C ALA A 28 -1.32 -15.52 -5.46
N GLN A 29 -1.44 -15.42 -4.15
CA GLN A 29 -2.70 -15.18 -3.47
C GLN A 29 -3.24 -13.83 -3.92
N ARG A 30 -4.30 -13.86 -4.74
CA ARG A 30 -4.98 -12.67 -5.24
C ARG A 30 -5.86 -12.10 -4.14
N THR A 31 -5.50 -10.94 -3.63
CA THR A 31 -6.44 -10.00 -3.04
C THR A 31 -7.02 -9.16 -4.17
N ASP A 32 -8.32 -9.29 -4.43
CA ASP A 32 -9.12 -8.52 -5.40
C ASP A 32 -8.52 -8.40 -6.83
N GLY A 33 -7.77 -9.40 -7.26
CA GLY A 33 -7.14 -9.45 -8.59
C GLY A 33 -5.87 -8.62 -8.73
N ARG A 34 -5.47 -7.86 -7.72
CA ARG A 34 -4.18 -7.15 -7.69
C ARG A 34 -3.02 -8.12 -7.42
N ARG A 35 -1.81 -7.72 -7.82
CA ARG A 35 -0.58 -8.46 -7.53
C ARG A 35 0.15 -7.83 -6.35
N TRP A 36 0.89 -8.62 -5.58
CA TRP A 36 1.86 -8.05 -4.63
C TRP A 36 2.94 -7.28 -5.37
N GLY A 37 3.21 -6.06 -4.91
CA GLY A 37 4.18 -5.12 -5.45
C GLY A 37 5.38 -4.92 -4.52
N THR A 38 6.46 -4.40 -5.09
CA THR A 38 7.74 -4.12 -4.39
C THR A 38 8.36 -2.80 -4.85
N ALA A 39 7.59 -1.91 -5.48
CA ALA A 39 8.10 -0.65 -6.02
C ALA A 39 8.30 0.44 -4.96
N LEU A 40 7.66 0.32 -3.79
CA LEU A 40 7.78 1.31 -2.71
C LEU A 40 8.94 0.97 -1.75
N ALA A 41 9.70 1.98 -1.34
CA ALA A 41 10.76 1.90 -0.34
C ALA A 41 10.19 1.49 1.03
N ALA A 42 10.33 0.23 1.42
CA ALA A 42 9.79 -0.28 2.68
C ALA A 42 10.63 0.09 3.92
N ASP A 43 11.83 0.64 3.71
CA ASP A 43 12.90 0.88 4.68
C ASP A 43 13.21 2.37 4.85
N GLY A 44 12.23 3.14 5.37
CA GLY A 44 12.37 4.56 5.72
C GLY A 44 12.14 4.83 7.22
N MET A 45 12.49 6.04 7.69
CA MET A 45 12.34 6.39 9.12
C MET A 45 10.90 6.28 9.65
N GLN A 46 9.89 6.54 8.81
CA GLN A 46 8.47 6.34 9.15
C GLN A 46 8.05 4.85 9.15
N ALA A 47 8.79 3.97 8.47
CA ALA A 47 8.49 2.55 8.42
C ALA A 47 9.10 1.77 9.59
N SER A 48 10.14 2.32 10.24
CA SER A 48 10.83 1.72 11.38
C SER A 48 10.50 2.36 12.75
N GLY A 49 9.69 3.41 12.80
CA GLY A 49 9.40 4.19 14.01
C GLY A 49 7.92 4.21 14.39
N THR A 50 7.65 4.31 15.70
CA THR A 50 6.31 4.57 16.25
C THR A 50 6.11 6.07 16.38
N VAL A 51 5.09 6.62 15.71
CA VAL A 51 4.61 7.98 15.94
C VAL A 51 3.55 7.93 17.05
N GLY A 52 3.43 8.96 17.90
CA GLY A 52 2.43 8.89 18.96
C GLY A 52 2.28 10.12 19.87
N SER A 53 1.29 10.03 20.76
CA SER A 53 1.02 11.02 21.80
C SER A 53 0.48 10.33 23.06
N GLU A 54 1.05 10.67 24.21
CA GLU A 54 0.60 10.18 25.53
C GLU A 54 -0.55 11.01 26.14
N ASN A 55 -0.91 12.13 25.49
CA ASN A 55 -1.85 13.13 25.98
C ASN A 55 -3.12 13.24 25.12
N ALA A 56 -3.48 12.15 24.45
CA ALA A 56 -4.67 12.12 23.60
C ALA A 56 -5.96 12.13 24.44
N ARG A 57 -7.09 12.50 23.82
CA ARG A 57 -8.40 12.59 24.50
C ARG A 57 -9.50 11.98 23.64
N VAL A 58 -10.44 11.29 24.28
CA VAL A 58 -11.68 10.85 23.63
C VAL A 58 -12.39 12.07 23.02
N GLY A 59 -12.85 11.93 21.78
CA GLY A 59 -13.46 12.98 20.99
C GLY A 59 -12.48 13.75 20.08
N GLN A 60 -11.17 13.70 20.31
CA GLN A 60 -10.20 14.34 19.41
C GLN A 60 -10.18 13.66 18.04
N VAL A 61 -9.92 14.47 17.02
CA VAL A 61 -9.62 14.05 15.66
C VAL A 61 -8.14 14.31 15.38
N TRP A 62 -7.46 13.34 14.78
CA TRP A 62 -6.04 13.36 14.48
C TRP A 62 -5.82 13.04 12.99
N TYR A 63 -4.83 13.70 12.38
CA TYR A 63 -4.27 13.34 11.09
C TYR A 63 -2.93 12.64 11.33
N PHE A 64 -2.80 11.40 10.86
CA PHE A 64 -1.55 10.64 10.89
C PHE A 64 -1.02 10.49 9.47
N ALA A 65 0.19 10.97 9.21
CA ALA A 65 0.84 10.81 7.92
C ALA A 65 1.39 9.38 7.77
N LEU A 66 0.93 8.71 6.72
CA LEU A 66 1.46 7.42 6.29
C LEU A 66 2.91 7.61 5.77
N PRO A 67 3.71 6.53 5.66
CA PRO A 67 5.04 6.61 5.06
C PRO A 67 5.01 7.33 3.71
N VAL A 68 5.90 8.30 3.51
CA VAL A 68 6.02 9.01 2.23
C VAL A 68 6.40 8.00 1.12
N PRO A 69 5.69 7.98 -0.02
CA PRO A 69 6.00 7.05 -1.09
C PRO A 69 7.33 7.38 -1.78
N GLY A 70 8.36 6.55 -1.57
CA GLY A 70 9.57 6.50 -2.39
C GLY A 70 9.48 5.36 -3.40
N ASN A 71 9.65 5.63 -4.69
CA ASN A 71 9.66 4.60 -5.74
C ASN A 71 11.09 4.11 -6.00
N ILE A 72 11.39 2.87 -5.63
CA ILE A 72 12.71 2.22 -5.78
C ILE A 72 12.85 1.40 -7.06
N SER A 73 11.85 1.46 -7.96
CA SER A 73 11.88 0.73 -9.23
C SER A 73 12.21 1.63 -10.42
N ASP A 74 12.64 0.99 -11.52
CA ASP A 74 13.07 1.66 -12.76
C ASP A 74 11.89 2.20 -13.62
N GLU A 75 10.64 2.05 -13.15
CA GLU A 75 9.43 2.48 -13.84
C GLU A 75 8.59 3.40 -12.94
N PRO A 76 7.93 4.45 -13.48
CA PRO A 76 7.04 5.30 -12.71
C PRO A 76 5.82 4.52 -12.19
N ILE A 77 5.29 4.96 -11.05
CA ILE A 77 4.09 4.38 -10.43
C ILE A 77 3.02 5.45 -10.20
N GLY A 78 1.76 5.11 -10.48
CA GLY A 78 0.60 5.91 -10.12
C GLY A 78 -0.07 5.35 -8.88
N ILE A 79 0.05 6.01 -7.74
CA ILE A 79 -0.57 5.56 -6.48
C ILE A 79 -2.05 5.94 -6.50
N THR A 80 -2.91 4.92 -6.40
CA THR A 80 -4.37 5.04 -6.54
C THR A 80 -5.12 5.03 -5.20
N ARG A 81 -4.49 4.52 -4.14
CA ARG A 81 -5.04 4.49 -2.78
C ARG A 81 -3.93 4.29 -1.76
N ALA A 82 -4.07 4.89 -0.59
CA ALA A 82 -3.36 4.51 0.62
C ALA A 82 -4.36 4.32 1.77
N ALA A 83 -4.10 3.35 2.66
CA ALA A 83 -4.93 3.07 3.83
C ALA A 83 -4.13 2.40 4.95
N VAL A 84 -4.61 2.52 6.18
CA VAL A 84 -4.15 1.70 7.32
C VAL A 84 -4.93 0.38 7.36
N GLU A 85 -4.26 -0.75 7.64
CA GLU A 85 -4.88 -2.08 7.66
C GLU A 85 -5.39 -2.49 9.04
N HIS A 86 -4.68 -2.12 10.10
CA HIS A 86 -5.07 -2.41 11.47
C HIS A 86 -5.43 -1.12 12.21
N VAL A 87 -6.69 -1.02 12.61
CA VAL A 87 -7.21 0.05 13.46
C VAL A 87 -7.74 -0.62 14.74
N PRO A 88 -7.25 -0.24 15.93
CA PRO A 88 -7.66 -0.85 17.18
C PRO A 88 -9.05 -0.37 17.62
N PRO A 89 -9.75 -1.11 18.49
CA PRO A 89 -10.91 -0.60 19.20
C PRO A 89 -10.60 0.75 19.88
N GLY A 90 -11.59 1.64 19.88
CA GLY A 90 -11.45 3.02 20.35
C GLY A 90 -10.96 4.03 19.31
N ILE A 91 -10.61 3.60 18.10
CA ILE A 91 -10.28 4.49 16.99
C ILE A 91 -11.24 4.25 15.80
N GLU A 92 -11.77 5.34 15.25
CA GLU A 92 -12.61 5.37 14.05
C GLU A 92 -11.86 6.06 12.90
N VAL A 93 -11.84 5.47 11.71
CA VAL A 93 -11.32 6.13 10.49
C VAL A 93 -12.43 6.99 9.90
N LEU A 94 -12.22 8.31 9.89
CA LEU A 94 -13.14 9.27 9.27
C LEU A 94 -12.86 9.49 7.78
N GLY A 95 -11.67 9.15 7.29
CA GLY A 95 -11.31 9.26 5.89
C GLY A 95 -9.80 9.25 5.63
N TYR A 96 -9.43 9.43 4.37
CA TYR A 96 -8.06 9.53 3.89
C TYR A 96 -7.91 10.72 2.96
N GLY A 97 -6.73 11.33 2.93
CA GLY A 97 -6.37 12.37 1.96
C GLY A 97 -4.92 12.23 1.50
N ALA A 98 -4.61 12.89 0.40
CA ALA A 98 -3.25 13.07 -0.09
C ALA A 98 -2.98 14.58 -0.22
N TYR A 99 -1.85 15.04 0.29
CA TYR A 99 -1.54 16.46 0.46
C TYR A 99 -0.11 16.74 0.02
N ASP A 100 0.10 17.93 -0.55
CA ASP A 100 1.42 18.41 -0.93
C ASP A 100 2.19 18.87 0.32
N MET A 101 3.45 18.46 0.48
CA MET A 101 4.25 18.90 1.64
C MET A 101 4.45 20.42 1.67
N SER A 102 4.40 21.10 0.53
CA SER A 102 4.49 22.57 0.49
C SER A 102 3.23 23.27 1.00
N ASP A 103 2.06 22.60 0.93
CA ASP A 103 0.81 23.09 1.53
C ASP A 103 0.79 22.91 3.08
N THR A 104 1.75 22.18 3.65
CA THR A 104 1.84 21.86 5.08
C THR A 104 3.18 22.22 5.75
N ASP A 105 3.99 23.07 5.11
CA ASP A 105 5.34 23.49 5.58
C ASP A 105 6.28 22.29 5.90
N GLY A 106 6.14 21.18 5.17
CA GLY A 106 6.84 19.92 5.39
C GLY A 106 5.89 18.75 5.66
N LEU A 107 6.37 17.70 6.32
CA LEU A 107 5.60 16.49 6.62
C LEU A 107 5.07 16.48 8.08
N PRO A 108 3.78 16.78 8.31
CA PRO A 108 3.16 16.66 9.63
C PRO A 108 2.92 15.19 9.98
N LEU A 109 3.91 14.53 10.61
CA LEU A 109 3.84 13.12 11.02
C LEU A 109 2.56 12.78 11.81
N LEU A 110 2.18 13.67 12.73
CA LEU A 110 0.95 13.59 13.51
C LEU A 110 0.48 15.01 13.84
N ALA A 111 -0.81 15.29 13.59
CA ALA A 111 -1.43 16.58 13.90
C ALA A 111 -2.82 16.39 14.50
N THR A 112 -3.22 17.24 15.43
CA THR A 112 -4.58 17.26 15.99
C THR A 112 -5.43 18.27 15.23
N GLU A 113 -6.64 17.92 14.83
CA GLU A 113 -7.53 18.82 14.11
C GLU A 113 -7.95 20.03 14.97
N GLY A 114 -7.71 21.24 14.46
CA GLY A 114 -8.13 22.49 15.11
C GLY A 114 -7.18 23.04 16.17
N GLU A 115 -6.04 22.39 16.42
CA GLU A 115 -5.00 22.94 17.32
C GLU A 115 -4.17 24.04 16.64
N PRO A 116 -3.65 25.04 17.38
CA PRO A 116 -2.77 26.06 16.84
C PRO A 116 -1.55 25.46 16.12
N HIS A 117 -1.13 26.10 15.02
CA HIS A 117 0.01 25.70 14.19
C HIS A 117 -0.12 24.31 13.51
N THR A 118 -1.31 23.71 13.49
CA THR A 118 -1.60 22.55 12.64
C THR A 118 -2.17 22.99 11.28
N PRO A 119 -1.89 22.27 10.18
CA PRO A 119 -2.51 22.56 8.89
C PRO A 119 -4.03 22.31 8.91
N ASP A 120 -4.79 23.20 8.27
CA ASP A 120 -6.24 23.02 8.08
C ASP A 120 -6.51 22.08 6.88
N PHE A 121 -6.26 20.78 7.09
CA PHE A 121 -6.42 19.71 6.10
C PHE A 121 -7.80 19.65 5.42
N ALA A 122 -8.84 20.23 6.04
CA ALA A 122 -10.18 20.31 5.46
C ALA A 122 -10.29 21.40 4.38
N ARG A 123 -9.35 22.36 4.36
CA ARG A 123 -9.24 23.44 3.37
C ARG A 123 -8.10 23.23 2.37
N LEU A 124 -7.14 22.37 2.68
CA LEU A 124 -6.08 21.99 1.74
C LEU A 124 -6.66 21.25 0.53
N ARG A 125 -5.93 21.29 -0.59
CA ARG A 125 -6.26 20.47 -1.74
C ARG A 125 -5.97 19.01 -1.43
N ASN A 126 -6.99 18.17 -1.52
CA ASN A 126 -6.84 16.72 -1.47
C ASN A 126 -6.54 16.18 -2.88
N TYR A 127 -5.39 15.54 -3.05
CA TYR A 127 -4.91 14.95 -4.31
C TYR A 127 -5.32 13.48 -4.51
N ALA A 128 -6.03 12.88 -3.55
CA ALA A 128 -6.45 11.47 -3.59
C ALA A 128 -7.67 11.20 -4.52
N ASP A 129 -8.12 12.20 -5.29
CA ASP A 129 -9.18 12.08 -6.30
C ASP A 129 -8.70 11.44 -7.61
N ARG A 130 -7.38 11.31 -7.77
CA ARG A 130 -6.69 10.77 -8.95
C ARG A 130 -5.42 10.03 -8.55
N ALA A 131 -4.77 9.36 -9.50
CA ALA A 131 -3.48 8.76 -9.25
C ALA A 131 -2.43 9.84 -8.93
N VAL A 132 -1.65 9.60 -7.87
CA VAL A 132 -0.45 10.38 -7.53
C VAL A 132 0.74 9.69 -8.17
N GLU A 133 1.31 10.31 -9.20
CA GLU A 133 2.48 9.79 -9.89
C GLU A 133 3.75 9.98 -9.04
N VAL A 134 4.58 8.94 -8.98
CA VAL A 134 5.91 8.94 -8.36
C VAL A 134 6.91 8.43 -9.40
N PRO A 135 7.82 9.29 -9.91
CA PRO A 135 8.79 8.89 -10.92
C PRO A 135 9.72 7.76 -10.46
N ALA A 136 10.35 7.09 -11.41
CA ALA A 136 11.32 6.04 -11.13
C ALA A 136 12.51 6.58 -10.32
N GLY A 137 12.85 5.94 -9.20
CA GLY A 137 13.94 6.35 -8.31
C GLY A 137 13.68 7.59 -7.44
N GLU A 138 12.47 8.16 -7.46
CA GLU A 138 12.14 9.42 -6.76
C GLU A 138 11.22 9.22 -5.54
N THR A 139 11.17 10.24 -4.68
CA THR A 139 10.25 10.31 -3.52
C THR A 139 9.17 11.34 -3.82
N SER A 140 7.91 11.04 -3.47
CA SER A 140 6.79 11.93 -3.76
C SER A 140 6.76 13.14 -2.81
N ASP A 141 6.58 14.34 -3.38
CA ASP A 141 6.21 15.55 -2.63
C ASP A 141 4.78 15.48 -2.07
N ILE A 142 3.97 14.52 -2.52
CA ILE A 142 2.63 14.25 -2.01
C ILE A 142 2.68 13.12 -0.97
N PHE A 143 2.27 13.42 0.26
CA PHE A 143 2.10 12.41 1.31
C PHE A 143 0.63 12.04 1.49
N TYR A 144 0.37 10.85 2.02
CA TYR A 144 -0.97 10.40 2.38
C TYR A 144 -1.18 10.53 3.89
N ALA A 145 -2.37 10.93 4.32
CA ALA A 145 -2.76 10.96 5.72
C ALA A 145 -4.11 10.26 5.95
N VAL A 146 -4.25 9.62 7.10
CA VAL A 146 -5.52 9.10 7.61
C VAL A 146 -6.07 10.06 8.66
N ARG A 147 -7.36 10.40 8.54
CA ARG A 147 -8.10 11.18 9.54
C ARG A 147 -8.78 10.20 10.50
N LEU A 148 -8.38 10.24 11.76
CA LEU A 148 -8.76 9.32 12.83
C LEU A 148 -9.52 10.05 13.92
N LYS A 149 -10.50 9.41 14.55
CA LYS A 149 -11.20 9.93 15.73
C LYS A 149 -11.06 8.95 16.88
N ILE A 150 -10.75 9.46 18.06
CA ILE A 150 -10.73 8.66 19.29
C ILE A 150 -12.16 8.57 19.81
N THR A 151 -12.76 7.39 19.77
CA THR A 151 -14.14 7.13 20.24
C THR A 151 -14.19 6.59 21.67
N SER A 152 -13.12 5.91 22.10
CA SER A 152 -12.84 5.49 23.48
C SER A 152 -11.31 5.38 23.65
N PRO A 153 -10.75 5.16 24.85
CA PRO A 153 -9.32 4.89 25.00
C PRO A 153 -8.87 3.76 24.05
N PRO A 154 -7.86 3.97 23.19
CA PRO A 154 -7.45 2.95 22.22
C PRO A 154 -6.87 1.69 22.88
N GLU A 155 -7.29 0.52 22.41
CA GLU A 155 -6.81 -0.79 22.94
C GLU A 155 -5.49 -1.26 22.30
N GLY A 156 -4.81 -0.39 21.54
CA GLY A 156 -3.54 -0.69 20.88
C GLY A 156 -3.13 0.40 19.88
N PRO A 157 -2.13 0.14 19.03
CA PRO A 157 -1.70 1.05 17.98
C PRO A 157 -2.46 0.82 16.66
N VAL A 158 -2.56 1.87 15.84
CA VAL A 158 -2.86 1.75 14.40
C VAL A 158 -1.59 1.27 13.70
N ARG A 159 -1.72 0.28 12.82
CA ARG A 159 -0.56 -0.40 12.19
C ARG A 159 -0.80 -0.75 10.73
N ARG A 160 0.32 -0.90 10.00
CA ARG A 160 0.43 -1.40 8.62
C ARG A 160 -0.26 -0.49 7.59
N CYS A 161 0.51 0.05 6.67
CA CYS A 161 0.06 1.03 5.69
C CYS A 161 0.05 0.40 4.29
N ARG A 162 -1.14 0.05 3.78
CA ARG A 162 -1.32 -0.51 2.44
C ARG A 162 -1.45 0.59 1.40
N PHE A 163 -0.65 0.47 0.35
CA PHE A 163 -0.75 1.24 -0.86
C PHE A 163 -1.27 0.35 -2.01
N GLU A 164 -2.11 0.92 -2.87
CA GLU A 164 -2.57 0.34 -4.13
C GLU A 164 -2.10 1.25 -5.25
N TYR A 165 -1.37 0.73 -6.23
CA TYR A 165 -0.74 1.53 -7.28
C TYR A 165 -0.79 0.83 -8.64
N THR A 166 -0.61 1.59 -9.71
CA THR A 166 -0.44 1.08 -11.08
C THR A 166 0.99 1.28 -11.56
N GLN A 167 1.53 0.28 -12.26
CA GLN A 167 2.86 0.32 -12.89
C GLN A 167 2.76 -0.46 -14.22
N ASP A 168 3.23 0.13 -15.32
CA ASP A 168 3.04 -0.39 -16.69
C ASP A 168 1.59 -0.86 -16.97
N GLY A 169 0.60 -0.05 -16.57
CA GLY A 169 -0.83 -0.37 -16.72
C GLY A 169 -1.35 -1.55 -15.87
N ARG A 170 -0.54 -2.10 -14.95
CA ARG A 170 -0.89 -3.25 -14.10
C ARG A 170 -1.11 -2.80 -12.67
N ALA A 171 -2.15 -3.34 -12.03
CA ALA A 171 -2.51 -3.00 -10.65
C ALA A 171 -1.76 -3.86 -9.62
N TYR A 172 -1.11 -3.19 -8.69
CA TYR A 172 -0.34 -3.76 -7.59
C TYR A 172 -0.86 -3.29 -6.23
N THR A 173 -0.50 -4.01 -5.19
CA THR A 173 -0.63 -3.57 -3.80
C THR A 173 0.61 -3.97 -2.99
N GLN A 174 1.02 -3.08 -2.09
CA GLN A 174 2.17 -3.27 -1.21
C GLN A 174 1.82 -2.72 0.17
N THR A 175 2.07 -3.50 1.21
CA THR A 175 1.93 -3.04 2.60
C THR A 175 3.30 -2.67 3.14
N MET A 176 3.42 -1.43 3.59
CA MET A 176 4.57 -0.90 4.31
C MET A 176 4.32 -0.99 5.82
N ASP A 177 5.37 -1.13 6.60
CA ASP A 177 5.26 -0.95 8.04
C ASP A 177 5.03 0.53 8.36
N CYS A 178 4.24 0.77 9.40
CA CYS A 178 3.93 2.07 9.98
C CYS A 178 3.23 1.82 11.32
N GLU A 179 3.44 2.69 12.31
CA GLU A 179 2.80 2.56 13.61
C GLU A 179 2.44 3.94 14.20
N LEU A 180 1.20 4.04 14.69
CA LEU A 180 0.71 5.16 15.48
C LEU A 180 0.17 4.65 16.82
N LEU A 181 0.69 5.20 17.92
CA LEU A 181 0.21 4.94 19.28
C LEU A 181 -0.39 6.21 19.90
N LEU A 182 -1.69 6.16 20.23
CA LEU A 182 -2.40 7.25 20.90
C LEU A 182 -2.89 6.77 22.26
N THR A 183 -2.32 7.31 23.34
CA THR A 183 -2.72 6.98 24.71
C THR A 183 -3.61 8.09 25.27
N VAL A 184 -4.75 7.71 25.83
CA VAL A 184 -5.62 8.63 26.58
C VAL A 184 -5.27 8.53 28.06
N ALA A 185 -4.86 9.66 28.66
CA ALA A 185 -4.70 9.75 30.12
C ALA A 185 -6.06 9.62 30.81
N GLY A 186 -6.13 8.73 31.81
CA GLY A 186 -7.32 8.48 32.65
C GLY A 186 -7.46 9.43 33.84
#